data_AF-A0A954ZTE2-F1
#
_entry.id   AF-A0A954ZTE2-F1
#
_cell.length_a   1.000
_cell.length_b   1.000
_cell.length_c   1.000
_cell.angle_alpha   90.00
_cell.angle_beta   90.00
_cell.angle_gamma   90.00
#
_symmetry.space_group_name_H-M   'P 1'
#
loop_
_entity.id
_entity.type
_entity.pdbx_description
1 polymer ?
#
loop_
_entity_poly.entity_id
_entity_poly.type
_entity_poly.pdbx_seq_one_letter_code
_entity_poly.pdbx_strand_id
1 'polypeptide(L)'
;MSQSSINLTVTLDTIVGSRTDSDSAAMTGSMRIELDSYESPTTITLHQYELNAGSLSFFFDYSFLGTISATAEGMSMSMPAGATPVTGTVMPDGTFLVTDVPNQTAGLISVTGTGAAGTALNDTMLDLSTLPQDPIEVSGIVNVDAGVVTIAISLPLDNSTMDPNTGTTVTLAGSATVIANGDVPEPVCLPDTNGDGAVTPADFSAWIAAFNAMAPACDQNGDGACTPADFSAWVGNYNAGCN
;
A
#
# COMPACT_ATOMS: atom_id res chain seq x y z
N MET A 1 -12.86 -12.64 -6.14
CA MET A 1 -12.18 -11.65 -5.30
C MET A 1 -10.79 -11.48 -5.88
N SER A 2 -10.48 -10.29 -6.38
CA SER A 2 -9.11 -9.99 -6.83
C SER A 2 -8.22 -9.97 -5.58
N GLN A 3 -7.08 -10.65 -5.62
CA GLN A 3 -6.11 -10.71 -4.52
C GLN A 3 -4.86 -9.91 -4.87
N SER A 4 -4.15 -9.42 -3.85
CA SER A 4 -2.86 -8.78 -4.05
C SER A 4 -1.85 -9.76 -4.66
N SER A 5 -1.15 -9.33 -5.70
CA SER A 5 -0.20 -10.16 -6.44
C SER A 5 0.89 -9.32 -7.10
N ILE A 6 2.06 -9.90 -7.24
CA ILE A 6 3.13 -9.39 -8.10
C ILE A 6 3.17 -10.22 -9.37
N ASN A 7 3.32 -9.57 -10.52
CA ASN A 7 3.53 -10.22 -11.81
C ASN A 7 4.77 -9.60 -12.44
N LEU A 8 5.77 -10.44 -12.73
CA LEU A 8 7.04 -9.99 -13.28
C LEU A 8 7.42 -10.83 -14.49
N THR A 9 7.84 -10.15 -15.54
CA THR A 9 8.44 -10.72 -16.74
C THR A 9 9.89 -10.27 -16.81
N VAL A 10 10.79 -11.23 -16.98
CA VAL A 10 12.21 -10.98 -17.10
C VAL A 10 12.64 -11.39 -18.50
N THR A 11 13.32 -10.49 -19.19
CA THR A 11 14.02 -10.80 -20.45
C THR A 11 15.52 -10.72 -20.23
N LEU A 12 16.22 -11.81 -20.50
CA LEU A 12 17.67 -11.88 -20.53
C LEU A 12 18.14 -11.84 -21.98
N ASP A 13 18.75 -10.74 -22.38
CA ASP A 13 19.44 -10.60 -23.65
C ASP A 13 20.93 -10.81 -23.47
N THR A 14 21.43 -11.94 -23.95
CA THR A 14 22.82 -12.37 -23.80
C THR A 14 23.50 -12.44 -25.16
N ILE A 15 24.82 -12.60 -25.20
CA ILE A 15 25.56 -12.83 -26.44
C ILE A 15 25.12 -14.10 -27.22
N VAL A 16 24.46 -15.06 -26.54
CA VAL A 16 23.96 -16.29 -27.15
C VAL A 16 22.48 -16.21 -27.54
N GLY A 17 21.83 -15.08 -27.26
CA GLY A 17 20.46 -14.76 -27.64
C GLY A 17 19.61 -14.22 -26.50
N SER A 18 18.39 -13.82 -26.86
CA SER A 18 17.38 -13.31 -25.94
C SER A 18 16.40 -14.40 -25.50
N ARG A 19 16.07 -14.44 -24.21
CA ARG A 19 15.06 -15.32 -23.61
C ARG A 19 14.20 -14.53 -22.63
N THR A 20 12.95 -14.90 -22.53
CA THR A 20 11.98 -14.27 -21.64
C THR A 20 11.28 -15.33 -20.82
N ASP A 21 11.05 -15.04 -19.56
CA ASP A 21 10.21 -15.83 -18.67
C ASP A 21 9.38 -14.92 -17.77
N SER A 22 8.24 -15.43 -17.30
CA SER A 22 7.31 -14.68 -16.46
C SER A 22 6.86 -15.52 -15.28
N ASP A 23 6.78 -14.89 -14.12
CA ASP A 23 6.26 -15.52 -12.91
C ASP A 23 5.39 -14.54 -12.11
N SER A 24 4.59 -15.10 -11.21
CA SER A 24 3.70 -14.35 -10.34
C SER A 24 3.64 -14.95 -8.95
N ALA A 25 3.53 -14.09 -7.94
CA ALA A 25 3.40 -14.51 -6.56
C ALA A 25 2.30 -13.74 -5.85
N ALA A 26 1.66 -14.38 -4.87
CA ALA A 26 0.75 -13.70 -3.96
C ALA A 26 1.52 -12.67 -3.12
N MET A 27 0.84 -11.58 -2.79
CA MET A 27 1.36 -10.57 -1.88
C MET A 27 0.55 -10.54 -0.58
N THR A 28 1.22 -10.27 0.52
CA THR A 28 0.63 -10.09 1.85
C THR A 28 1.25 -8.85 2.49
N GLY A 29 0.61 -8.32 3.53
CA GLY A 29 1.14 -7.14 4.20
C GLY A 29 0.07 -6.26 4.81
N SER A 30 0.46 -5.04 5.13
CA SER A 30 -0.43 -4.01 5.64
C SER A 30 -0.09 -2.65 5.03
N MET A 31 -1.10 -1.79 4.96
CA MET A 31 -0.95 -0.40 4.56
C MET A 31 -1.86 0.45 5.42
N ARG A 32 -1.34 1.57 5.90
CA ARG A 32 -2.10 2.59 6.61
C ARG A 32 -2.25 3.81 5.72
N ILE A 33 -3.49 4.10 5.36
CA ILE A 33 -3.88 5.27 4.60
C ILE A 33 -4.83 6.16 5.42
N GLU A 34 -4.96 7.40 5.00
CA GLU A 34 -5.94 8.35 5.52
C GLU A 34 -6.55 9.11 4.34
N LEU A 35 -7.87 9.25 4.34
CA LEU A 35 -8.59 10.10 3.39
C LEU A 35 -9.02 11.38 4.13
N ASP A 36 -9.10 12.49 3.41
CA ASP A 36 -9.68 13.74 3.95
C ASP A 36 -11.19 13.64 4.19
N SER A 37 -11.88 12.84 3.38
CA SER A 37 -13.31 12.54 3.52
C SER A 37 -13.60 11.14 2.99
N TYR A 38 -14.51 10.43 3.67
CA TYR A 38 -15.00 9.12 3.21
C TYR A 38 -16.19 9.23 2.24
N GLU A 39 -16.90 10.37 2.21
CA GLU A 39 -18.01 10.59 1.28
C GLU A 39 -17.52 11.10 -0.09
N SER A 40 -16.47 11.92 -0.10
CA SER A 40 -15.96 12.58 -1.30
C SER A 40 -14.46 12.87 -1.11
N PRO A 41 -13.61 11.84 -1.17
CA PRO A 41 -12.17 12.00 -0.98
C PRO A 41 -11.59 12.91 -2.06
N THR A 42 -10.83 13.91 -1.65
CA THR A 42 -10.03 14.76 -2.55
C THR A 42 -8.53 14.59 -2.33
N THR A 43 -8.14 14.01 -1.21
CA THR A 43 -6.75 13.67 -0.91
C THR A 43 -6.63 12.30 -0.25
N ILE A 44 -5.46 11.69 -0.43
CA ILE A 44 -5.09 10.43 0.23
C ILE A 44 -3.69 10.58 0.80
N THR A 45 -3.51 10.23 2.07
CA THR A 45 -2.24 10.27 2.77
C THR A 45 -1.77 8.85 3.08
N LEU A 46 -0.58 8.49 2.59
CA LEU A 46 0.07 7.22 2.89
C LEU A 46 0.94 7.42 4.14
N HIS A 47 0.60 6.72 5.21
CA HIS A 47 1.34 6.80 6.47
C HIS A 47 2.46 5.80 6.54
N GLN A 48 2.13 4.53 6.26
CA GLN A 48 3.06 3.40 6.34
C GLN A 48 2.57 2.27 5.45
N TYR A 49 3.49 1.46 4.93
CA TYR A 49 3.17 0.18 4.32
C TYR A 49 4.31 -0.80 4.53
N GLU A 50 3.94 -2.08 4.56
CA GLU A 50 4.83 -3.22 4.55
C GLU A 50 4.18 -4.30 3.70
N LEU A 51 4.79 -4.60 2.56
CA LEU A 51 4.30 -5.55 1.58
C LEU A 51 5.35 -6.64 1.41
N ASN A 52 4.92 -7.89 1.43
CA ASN A 52 5.76 -9.07 1.25
C ASN A 52 5.22 -9.87 0.07
N ALA A 53 6.09 -10.22 -0.86
CA ALA A 53 5.77 -11.09 -1.98
C ALA A 53 6.28 -12.51 -1.72
N GLY A 54 5.55 -13.50 -2.22
CA GLY A 54 6.06 -14.87 -2.31
C GLY A 54 7.27 -14.97 -3.25
N SER A 55 7.90 -16.14 -3.28
CA SER A 55 9.05 -16.38 -4.15
C SER A 55 8.68 -16.30 -5.64
N LEU A 56 9.57 -15.73 -6.45
CA LEU A 56 9.49 -15.79 -7.91
C LEU A 56 10.64 -16.62 -8.46
N SER A 57 10.38 -17.40 -9.50
CA SER A 57 11.36 -18.26 -10.18
C SER A 57 11.29 -18.07 -11.69
N PHE A 58 12.45 -17.84 -12.30
CA PHE A 58 12.60 -17.66 -13.74
C PHE A 58 13.57 -18.69 -14.30
N PHE A 59 13.22 -19.28 -15.44
CA PHE A 59 14.00 -20.31 -16.12
C PHE A 59 14.20 -19.97 -17.60
N PHE A 60 15.47 -19.79 -17.98
CA PHE A 60 15.87 -19.44 -19.34
C PHE A 60 16.63 -20.60 -19.98
N ASP A 61 15.98 -21.28 -20.93
CA ASP A 61 16.55 -22.41 -21.65
C ASP A 61 17.17 -21.97 -23.00
N TYR A 62 18.48 -22.17 -23.14
CA TYR A 62 19.24 -21.95 -24.36
C TYR A 62 19.60 -23.26 -25.07
N SER A 63 18.88 -24.35 -24.78
CA SER A 63 19.08 -25.68 -25.33
C SER A 63 20.51 -26.17 -25.06
N PHE A 64 21.22 -26.63 -26.10
CA PHE A 64 22.59 -27.14 -25.97
C PHE A 64 23.60 -26.10 -25.43
N LEU A 65 23.25 -24.80 -25.43
CA LEU A 65 24.10 -23.74 -24.88
C LEU A 65 23.98 -23.62 -23.35
N GLY A 66 23.01 -24.28 -22.73
CA GLY A 66 22.83 -24.35 -21.29
C GLY A 66 21.58 -23.63 -20.80
N THR A 67 21.51 -23.42 -19.49
CA THR A 67 20.33 -22.89 -18.79
C THR A 67 20.75 -21.83 -17.78
N ILE A 68 19.88 -20.85 -17.56
CA ILE A 68 20.00 -19.89 -16.47
C ILE A 68 18.73 -19.98 -15.62
N SER A 69 18.87 -20.04 -14.31
CA SER A 69 17.77 -20.01 -13.35
C SER A 69 17.98 -18.83 -12.41
N ALA A 70 16.94 -18.03 -12.21
CA ALA A 70 16.93 -16.95 -11.25
C ALA A 70 15.78 -17.16 -10.26
N THR A 71 16.06 -17.01 -8.97
CA THR A 71 15.05 -17.15 -7.92
C THR A 71 15.14 -15.95 -7.00
N ALA A 72 14.01 -15.26 -6.83
CA ALA A 72 13.86 -14.15 -5.89
C ALA A 72 13.08 -14.63 -4.67
N GLU A 73 13.68 -14.51 -3.48
CA GLU A 73 13.10 -14.95 -2.22
C GLU A 73 13.13 -13.84 -1.17
N GLY A 74 12.19 -13.90 -0.22
CA GLY A 74 12.11 -12.93 0.87
C GLY A 74 11.86 -11.49 0.38
N MET A 75 11.20 -11.34 -0.75
CA MET A 75 10.96 -10.03 -1.35
C MET A 75 9.98 -9.21 -0.51
N SER A 76 10.39 -8.00 -0.15
CA SER A 76 9.54 -7.06 0.56
C SER A 76 9.71 -5.64 0.03
N MET A 77 8.65 -4.85 0.19
CA MET A 77 8.61 -3.43 -0.12
C MET A 77 7.95 -2.70 1.06
N SER A 78 8.61 -1.69 1.61
CA SER A 78 8.15 -1.02 2.83
C SER A 78 8.51 0.46 2.86
N MET A 79 7.74 1.24 3.59
CA MET A 79 8.13 2.62 3.89
C MET A 79 9.24 2.64 4.97
N PRO A 80 10.35 3.39 4.81
CA PRO A 80 11.39 3.55 5.82
C PRO A 80 10.86 3.87 7.21
N ALA A 81 11.48 3.31 8.25
CA ALA A 81 11.18 3.69 9.62
C ALA A 81 11.42 5.20 9.85
N GLY A 82 10.40 5.90 10.33
CA GLY A 82 10.45 7.36 10.56
C GLY A 82 10.24 8.21 9.30
N ALA A 83 9.88 7.62 8.16
CA ALA A 83 9.42 8.38 7.00
C ALA A 83 8.19 9.23 7.38
N THR A 84 8.12 10.42 6.81
CA THR A 84 6.96 11.30 6.95
C THR A 84 5.84 10.80 6.03
N PRO A 85 4.57 10.87 6.49
CA PRO A 85 3.44 10.58 5.61
C PRO A 85 3.44 11.44 4.34
N VAL A 86 2.99 10.87 3.23
CA VAL A 86 2.97 11.54 1.92
C VAL A 86 1.55 11.62 1.41
N THR A 87 1.14 12.81 0.98
CA THR A 87 -0.22 13.09 0.53
C THR A 87 -0.26 13.25 -0.98
N GLY A 88 -1.22 12.58 -1.62
CA GLY A 88 -1.56 12.71 -3.03
C GLY A 88 -2.99 13.21 -3.24
N THR A 89 -3.34 13.45 -4.50
CA THR A 89 -4.67 13.91 -4.90
C THR A 89 -5.55 12.72 -5.30
N VAL A 90 -6.83 12.78 -4.92
CA VAL A 90 -7.87 11.85 -5.38
C VAL A 90 -8.79 12.59 -6.35
N MET A 91 -8.99 12.01 -7.53
CA MET A 91 -9.85 12.53 -8.59
C MET A 91 -11.31 12.13 -8.34
N PRO A 92 -12.30 12.81 -8.95
CA PRO A 92 -13.72 12.49 -8.77
C PRO A 92 -14.14 11.08 -9.20
N ASP A 93 -13.33 10.40 -10.02
CA ASP A 93 -13.55 9.01 -10.43
C ASP A 93 -12.89 7.99 -9.47
N GLY A 94 -12.35 8.46 -8.34
CA GLY A 94 -11.65 7.66 -7.34
C GLY A 94 -10.19 7.34 -7.70
N THR A 95 -9.70 7.75 -8.87
CA THR A 95 -8.29 7.55 -9.21
C THR A 95 -7.39 8.45 -8.35
N PHE A 96 -6.24 7.95 -7.93
CA PHE A 96 -5.29 8.75 -7.15
C PHE A 96 -3.85 8.57 -7.63
N LEU A 97 -3.03 9.57 -7.33
CA LEU A 97 -1.59 9.56 -7.55
C LEU A 97 -0.89 10.20 -6.35
N VAL A 98 0.09 9.48 -5.80
CA VAL A 98 1.00 9.96 -4.76
C VAL A 98 2.42 9.82 -5.29
N THR A 99 3.12 10.94 -5.42
CA THR A 99 4.52 10.97 -5.90
C THR A 99 5.49 10.98 -4.72
N ASP A 100 6.76 10.71 -4.99
CA ASP A 100 7.85 10.82 -4.01
C ASP A 100 7.63 9.98 -2.74
N VAL A 101 6.97 8.83 -2.86
CA VAL A 101 6.69 7.95 -1.71
C VAL A 101 7.99 7.26 -1.29
N PRO A 102 8.48 7.48 -0.04
CA PRO A 102 9.66 6.80 0.44
C PRO A 102 9.49 5.28 0.39
N ASN A 103 10.50 4.60 -0.09
CA ASN A 103 10.46 3.17 -0.32
C ASN A 103 11.77 2.50 0.11
N GLN A 104 11.66 1.27 0.60
CA GLN A 104 12.74 0.34 0.82
C GLN A 104 12.32 -1.02 0.31
N THR A 105 13.23 -1.64 -0.43
CA THR A 105 13.12 -2.99 -0.96
C THR A 105 14.12 -3.89 -0.25
N ALA A 106 13.71 -5.12 0.01
CA ALA A 106 14.59 -6.17 0.50
C ALA A 106 14.25 -7.48 -0.19
N GLY A 107 15.17 -8.44 -0.10
CA GLY A 107 15.05 -9.74 -0.73
C GLY A 107 16.37 -10.17 -1.36
N LEU A 108 16.49 -11.48 -1.60
CA LEU A 108 17.66 -12.07 -2.22
C LEU A 108 17.28 -12.62 -3.58
N ILE A 109 18.03 -12.21 -4.61
CA ILE A 109 17.96 -12.79 -5.94
C ILE A 109 19.19 -13.68 -6.12
N SER A 110 18.95 -14.97 -6.30
CA SER A 110 19.99 -15.95 -6.61
C SER A 110 19.91 -16.32 -8.09
N VAL A 111 21.01 -16.12 -8.82
CA VAL A 111 21.14 -16.50 -10.22
C VAL A 111 22.15 -17.64 -10.31
N THR A 112 21.75 -18.73 -10.97
CA THR A 112 22.62 -19.88 -11.26
C THR A 112 22.56 -20.21 -12.73
N GLY A 113 23.65 -20.73 -13.28
CA GLY A 113 23.69 -21.10 -14.69
C GLY A 113 24.54 -22.32 -14.99
N THR A 114 24.20 -23.01 -16.07
CA THR A 114 24.98 -24.13 -16.62
C THR A 114 25.35 -23.87 -18.09
N GLY A 115 26.39 -24.55 -18.56
CA GLY A 115 26.83 -24.46 -19.95
C GLY A 115 27.45 -23.11 -20.33
N ALA A 116 27.52 -22.85 -21.63
CA ALA A 116 28.07 -21.60 -22.17
C ALA A 116 27.24 -20.37 -21.76
N ALA A 117 25.91 -20.53 -21.66
CA ALA A 117 25.00 -19.48 -21.19
C ALA A 117 25.23 -19.13 -19.71
N GLY A 118 25.38 -20.12 -18.83
CA GLY A 118 25.63 -19.89 -17.40
C GLY A 118 27.01 -19.29 -17.09
N THR A 119 28.03 -19.69 -17.85
CA THR A 119 29.41 -19.15 -17.69
C THR A 119 29.46 -17.63 -17.94
N ALA A 120 28.53 -17.09 -18.74
CA ALA A 120 28.48 -15.68 -19.04
C ALA A 120 27.98 -14.81 -17.88
N LEU A 121 27.27 -15.39 -16.90
CA LEU A 121 26.67 -14.62 -15.80
C LEU A 121 27.42 -14.74 -14.47
N ASN A 122 28.17 -15.83 -14.25
CA ASN A 122 28.68 -16.26 -12.95
C ASN A 122 27.57 -16.40 -11.90
N ASP A 123 27.59 -17.47 -11.11
CA ASP A 123 26.63 -17.62 -10.02
C ASP A 123 26.74 -16.39 -9.09
N THR A 124 25.62 -15.66 -8.96
CA THR A 124 25.59 -14.36 -8.32
C THR A 124 24.39 -14.30 -7.38
N MET A 125 24.61 -13.71 -6.21
CA MET A 125 23.55 -13.36 -5.29
C MET A 125 23.48 -11.84 -5.20
N LEU A 126 22.29 -11.28 -5.41
CA LEU A 126 22.01 -9.86 -5.27
C LEU A 126 21.07 -9.65 -4.09
N ASP A 127 21.50 -8.81 -3.16
CA ASP A 127 20.66 -8.33 -2.06
C ASP A 127 20.02 -7.00 -2.46
N LEU A 128 18.68 -6.99 -2.57
CA LEU A 128 17.92 -5.82 -3.00
C LEU A 128 18.05 -4.65 -2.03
N SER A 129 18.35 -4.90 -0.74
CA SER A 129 18.53 -3.84 0.25
C SER A 129 19.80 -3.01 0.01
N THR A 130 20.73 -3.52 -0.80
CA THR A 130 21.98 -2.83 -1.16
C THR A 130 21.84 -1.92 -2.38
N LEU A 131 20.71 -2.02 -3.10
CA LEU A 131 20.42 -1.17 -4.26
C LEU A 131 19.97 0.24 -3.83
N PRO A 132 20.06 1.25 -4.72
CA PRO A 132 19.47 2.56 -4.49
C PRO A 132 17.97 2.42 -4.16
N GLN A 133 17.57 3.02 -3.04
CA GLN A 133 16.19 2.99 -2.55
C GLN A 133 15.50 4.31 -2.91
N ASP A 134 15.21 4.46 -4.20
CA ASP A 134 14.60 5.68 -4.72
C ASP A 134 13.11 5.77 -4.34
N PRO A 135 12.57 6.98 -4.11
CA PRO A 135 11.15 7.19 -3.95
C PRO A 135 10.36 6.68 -5.16
N ILE A 136 9.15 6.19 -4.94
CA ILE A 136 8.29 5.63 -5.97
C ILE A 136 7.04 6.48 -6.17
N GLU A 137 6.41 6.31 -7.34
CA GLU A 137 5.05 6.78 -7.58
C GLU A 137 4.05 5.67 -7.26
N VAL A 138 3.05 5.99 -6.46
CA VAL A 138 1.97 5.08 -6.10
C VAL A 138 0.68 5.60 -6.72
N SER A 139 0.06 4.79 -7.56
CA SER A 139 -1.20 5.13 -8.20
C SER A 139 -2.23 4.03 -7.98
N GLY A 140 -3.50 4.39 -8.07
CA GLY A 140 -4.56 3.42 -7.86
C GLY A 140 -5.96 4.00 -7.96
N ILE A 141 -6.91 3.20 -7.49
CA ILE A 141 -8.31 3.59 -7.35
C ILE A 141 -8.69 3.39 -5.88
N VAL A 142 -9.28 4.41 -5.29
CA VAL A 142 -10.02 4.31 -4.04
C VAL A 142 -11.52 4.26 -4.36
N ASN A 143 -12.21 3.28 -3.79
CA ASN A 143 -13.66 3.18 -3.84
C ASN A 143 -14.19 3.11 -2.41
N VAL A 144 -15.06 4.04 -2.05
CA VAL A 144 -15.77 4.00 -0.78
C VAL A 144 -17.22 3.61 -1.08
N ASP A 145 -17.60 2.40 -0.68
CA ASP A 145 -18.95 1.88 -0.91
C ASP A 145 -19.42 1.10 0.32
N ALA A 146 -20.68 1.31 0.71
CA ALA A 146 -21.32 0.64 1.85
C ALA A 146 -20.47 0.59 3.13
N GLY A 147 -19.74 1.68 3.44
CA GLY A 147 -18.89 1.76 4.63
C GLY A 147 -17.57 0.98 4.53
N VAL A 148 -17.16 0.56 3.32
CA VAL A 148 -15.89 -0.13 3.07
C VAL A 148 -15.06 0.69 2.08
N VAL A 149 -13.82 0.98 2.45
CA VAL A 149 -12.80 1.55 1.56
C VAL A 149 -12.07 0.39 0.88
N THR A 150 -12.18 0.30 -0.44
CA THR A 150 -11.38 -0.60 -1.29
C THR A 150 -10.30 0.21 -2.00
N ILE A 151 -9.05 -0.26 -1.93
CA ILE A 151 -7.92 0.36 -2.64
C ILE A 151 -7.29 -0.66 -3.55
N ALA A 152 -7.16 -0.32 -4.84
CA ALA A 152 -6.39 -1.08 -5.81
C ALA A 152 -5.18 -0.24 -6.24
N ILE A 153 -3.98 -0.68 -5.86
CA ILE A 153 -2.73 0.02 -6.13
C ILE A 153 -1.99 -0.70 -7.25
N SER A 154 -1.45 0.06 -8.21
CA SER A 154 -0.54 -0.45 -9.23
C SER A 154 0.83 0.18 -9.05
N LEU A 155 1.85 -0.66 -8.90
CA LEU A 155 3.24 -0.28 -8.80
C LEU A 155 3.98 -0.81 -10.03
N PRO A 156 4.41 0.04 -10.97
CA PRO A 156 5.20 -0.40 -12.11
C PRO A 156 6.58 -0.87 -11.63
N LEU A 157 7.06 -1.99 -12.18
CA LEU A 157 8.36 -2.59 -11.86
C LEU A 157 9.29 -2.60 -13.09
N ASP A 158 8.97 -1.79 -14.08
CA ASP A 158 9.69 -1.76 -15.34
C ASP A 158 11.09 -1.15 -15.15
N ASN A 159 12.11 -1.93 -15.48
CA ASN A 159 13.50 -1.48 -15.41
C ASN A 159 14.35 -2.23 -16.43
N SER A 160 15.46 -1.63 -16.84
CA SER A 160 16.44 -2.30 -17.69
C SER A 160 17.84 -1.95 -17.23
N THR A 161 18.68 -2.96 -17.08
CA THR A 161 20.10 -2.78 -16.78
C THR A 161 20.96 -3.61 -17.72
N MET A 162 22.16 -3.12 -18.01
CA MET A 162 23.15 -3.81 -18.84
C MET A 162 24.41 -3.99 -18.03
N ASP A 163 24.90 -5.23 -17.93
CA ASP A 163 26.19 -5.51 -17.34
C ASP A 163 27.31 -5.12 -18.33
N PRO A 164 28.14 -4.12 -17.98
CA PRO A 164 29.19 -3.64 -18.87
C PRO A 164 30.32 -4.66 -19.12
N ASN A 165 30.43 -5.70 -18.28
CA ASN A 165 31.47 -6.71 -18.39
C ASN A 165 31.05 -7.87 -19.30
N THR A 166 29.78 -8.25 -19.25
CA THR A 166 29.25 -9.41 -19.98
C THR A 166 28.47 -9.01 -21.23
N GLY A 167 28.04 -7.74 -21.34
CA GLY A 167 27.15 -7.26 -22.39
C GLY A 167 25.72 -7.78 -22.25
N THR A 168 25.41 -8.49 -21.15
CA THR A 168 24.07 -9.01 -20.90
C THR A 168 23.15 -7.89 -20.47
N THR A 169 21.99 -7.79 -21.12
CA THR A 169 20.93 -6.88 -20.72
C THR A 169 19.83 -7.66 -20.00
N VAL A 170 19.44 -7.19 -18.82
CA VAL A 170 18.29 -7.68 -18.07
C VAL A 170 17.20 -6.64 -18.18
N THR A 171 16.05 -7.02 -18.73
CA THR A 171 14.85 -6.19 -18.78
C THR A 171 13.79 -6.80 -17.88
N LEU A 172 13.35 -6.02 -16.90
CA LEU A 172 12.22 -6.31 -16.03
C LEU A 172 11.01 -5.56 -16.58
N ALA A 173 9.89 -6.26 -16.72
CA ALA A 173 8.62 -5.68 -17.07
C ALA A 173 7.53 -6.29 -16.19
N GLY A 174 6.74 -5.48 -15.50
CA GLY A 174 5.75 -6.02 -14.58
C GLY A 174 5.09 -5.00 -13.68
N SER A 175 4.19 -5.51 -12.85
CA SER A 175 3.51 -4.71 -11.85
C SER A 175 3.20 -5.50 -10.59
N ALA A 176 3.20 -4.80 -9.47
CA ALA A 176 2.56 -5.27 -8.26
C ALA A 176 1.18 -4.63 -8.13
N THR A 177 0.18 -5.46 -7.87
CA THR A 177 -1.19 -5.05 -7.56
C THR A 177 -1.46 -5.31 -6.09
N VAL A 178 -1.81 -4.27 -5.33
CA VAL A 178 -2.24 -4.40 -3.94
C VAL A 178 -3.73 -4.13 -3.87
N ILE A 179 -4.47 -5.04 -3.25
CA ILE A 179 -5.90 -4.93 -3.02
C ILE A 179 -6.13 -4.99 -1.52
N ALA A 180 -6.63 -3.89 -0.96
CA ALA A 180 -6.91 -3.76 0.45
C ALA A 180 -8.35 -3.28 0.65
N ASN A 181 -9.00 -3.82 1.69
CA ASN A 181 -10.30 -3.38 2.15
C ASN A 181 -10.18 -2.98 3.62
N GLY A 182 -10.80 -1.88 4.01
CA GLY A 182 -10.94 -1.47 5.40
C GLY A 182 -12.31 -0.88 5.65
N ASP A 183 -12.81 -1.02 6.87
CA ASP A 183 -14.04 -0.35 7.27
C ASP A 183 -13.78 1.16 7.31
N VAL A 184 -14.73 1.94 6.79
CA VAL A 184 -14.79 3.38 7.03
C VAL A 184 -14.93 3.54 8.55
N PRO A 185 -14.02 4.28 9.21
CA PRO A 185 -14.24 4.65 10.59
C PRO A 185 -15.60 5.32 10.68
N GLU A 186 -16.51 4.72 11.45
CA GLU A 186 -17.80 5.34 11.75
C GLU A 186 -17.54 6.80 12.12
N PRO A 187 -18.13 7.78 11.40
CA PRO A 187 -18.01 9.17 11.80
C PRO A 187 -18.44 9.22 13.25
N VAL A 188 -17.59 9.77 14.13
CA VAL A 188 -17.90 9.84 15.56
C VAL A 188 -19.22 10.57 15.65
N CYS A 189 -20.28 9.84 15.96
CA CYS A 189 -21.57 10.42 16.16
C CYS A 189 -21.53 11.13 17.50
N LEU A 190 -21.07 12.38 17.47
CA LEU A 190 -20.94 13.23 18.66
C LEU A 190 -22.19 13.17 19.57
N PRO A 191 -23.44 13.19 19.04
CA PRO A 191 -24.60 13.14 19.91
C PRO A 191 -24.89 11.74 20.46
N ASP A 192 -24.32 10.65 19.93
CA ASP A 192 -24.38 9.29 20.51
C ASP A 192 -23.40 9.18 21.69
N THR A 193 -23.80 9.77 22.82
CA THR A 193 -22.93 9.90 24.00
C THR A 193 -22.89 8.62 24.84
N ASN A 194 -23.82 7.69 24.62
CA ASN A 194 -23.81 6.39 25.29
C ASN A 194 -23.07 5.31 24.48
N GLY A 195 -22.78 5.56 23.20
CA GLY A 195 -22.04 4.70 22.29
C GLY A 195 -22.80 3.44 21.87
N ASP A 196 -24.15 3.50 21.87
CA ASP A 196 -25.00 2.36 21.52
C ASP A 196 -25.31 2.28 20.01
N GLY A 197 -24.82 3.23 19.22
CA GLY A 197 -24.97 3.31 17.78
C GLY A 197 -26.28 3.96 17.33
N ALA A 198 -27.08 4.52 18.25
CA ALA A 198 -28.34 5.19 17.92
C ALA A 198 -28.52 6.49 18.70
N VAL A 199 -28.71 7.60 17.97
CA VAL A 199 -29.05 8.89 18.58
C VAL A 199 -30.50 8.86 19.05
N THR A 200 -30.66 8.72 20.36
CA THR A 200 -31.94 8.65 21.05
C THR A 200 -31.95 9.59 22.26
N PRO A 201 -33.11 9.79 22.91
CA PRO A 201 -33.15 10.52 24.18
C PRO A 201 -32.29 9.90 25.29
N ALA A 202 -31.82 8.66 25.16
CA ALA A 202 -30.91 8.03 26.11
C ALA A 202 -29.54 8.71 26.11
N ASP A 203 -29.09 9.22 24.95
CA ASP A 203 -27.82 9.93 24.83
C ASP A 203 -27.78 11.24 25.59
N PHE A 204 -28.91 11.93 25.69
CA PHE A 204 -28.98 13.13 26.51
C PHE A 204 -28.67 12.82 27.98
N SER A 205 -29.16 11.68 28.47
CA SER A 205 -28.89 11.24 29.85
C SER A 205 -27.41 10.87 30.02
N ALA A 206 -26.79 10.25 29.02
CA ALA A 206 -25.36 9.96 29.02
C ALA A 206 -24.50 11.23 28.94
N TRP A 207 -24.90 12.22 28.13
CA TRP A 207 -24.25 13.52 28.05
C TRP A 207 -24.32 14.29 29.37
N ILE A 208 -25.47 14.29 30.06
CA ILE A 208 -25.56 14.87 31.41
C ILE A 208 -24.59 14.19 32.38
N ALA A 209 -24.47 12.86 32.32
CA ALA A 209 -23.54 12.13 33.17
C ALA A 209 -22.08 12.49 32.85
N ALA A 210 -21.72 12.58 31.56
CA ALA A 210 -20.40 13.02 31.11
C ALA A 210 -20.09 14.45 31.56
N PHE A 211 -21.05 15.38 31.42
CA PHE A 211 -20.93 16.78 31.84
C PHE A 211 -20.66 16.89 33.34
N ASN A 212 -21.42 16.17 34.17
CA ASN A 212 -21.23 16.18 35.63
C ASN A 212 -19.90 15.55 36.06
N ALA A 213 -19.37 14.61 35.27
CA ALA A 213 -18.09 13.96 35.52
C ALA A 213 -16.89 14.71 34.88
N MET A 214 -17.14 15.79 34.12
CA MET A 214 -16.14 16.46 33.28
C MET A 214 -15.39 15.47 32.36
N ALA A 215 -16.11 14.48 31.82
CA ALA A 215 -15.56 13.44 30.97
C ALA A 215 -15.44 13.90 29.51
N PRO A 216 -14.46 13.42 28.70
CA PRO A 216 -14.25 13.92 27.33
C PRO A 216 -15.50 13.91 26.43
N ALA A 217 -16.45 13.00 26.66
CA ALA A 217 -17.67 12.90 25.87
C ALA A 217 -18.65 14.09 26.03
N CYS A 218 -18.46 14.97 27.03
CA CYS A 218 -19.26 16.20 27.11
C CYS A 218 -18.79 17.31 26.18
N ASP A 219 -17.57 17.25 25.65
CA ASP A 219 -17.04 18.23 24.69
C ASP A 219 -17.64 17.98 23.30
N GLN A 220 -18.69 18.73 22.99
CA GLN A 220 -19.51 18.55 21.78
C GLN A 220 -19.16 19.57 20.70
N ASN A 221 -18.41 20.62 21.05
CA ASN A 221 -17.90 21.61 20.11
C ASN A 221 -16.42 21.41 19.76
N GLY A 222 -15.72 20.48 20.43
CA GLY A 222 -14.33 20.12 20.19
C GLY A 222 -13.31 21.15 20.70
N ASP A 223 -13.68 22.02 21.64
CA ASP A 223 -12.80 23.08 22.15
C ASP A 223 -11.88 22.63 23.30
N GLY A 224 -12.01 21.37 23.73
CA GLY A 224 -11.21 20.75 24.78
C GLY A 224 -11.72 21.04 26.20
N ALA A 225 -12.87 21.71 26.36
CA ALA A 225 -13.45 22.03 27.66
C ALA A 225 -14.94 21.74 27.72
N CYS A 226 -15.37 20.98 28.73
CA CYS A 226 -16.80 20.82 29.00
C CYS A 226 -17.40 22.04 29.69
N THR A 227 -18.15 22.82 28.93
CA THR A 227 -18.81 24.07 29.34
C THR A 227 -20.30 24.05 28.96
N PRO A 228 -21.10 25.01 29.45
CA PRO A 228 -22.48 25.13 28.98
C PRO A 228 -22.63 25.38 27.47
N ALA A 229 -21.56 25.77 26.75
CA ALA A 229 -21.59 25.89 25.29
C ALA A 229 -21.82 24.53 24.61
N ASP A 230 -21.33 23.45 25.20
CA ASP A 230 -21.47 22.09 24.69
C ASP A 230 -22.91 21.60 24.68
N PHE A 231 -23.78 22.11 25.56
CA PHE A 231 -25.20 21.79 25.49
C PHE A 231 -25.81 22.28 24.17
N SER A 232 -25.45 23.48 23.74
CA SER A 232 -25.96 24.04 22.48
C SER A 232 -25.39 23.27 21.27
N ALA A 233 -24.13 22.85 21.35
CA ALA A 233 -23.51 22.00 20.35
C ALA A 233 -24.17 20.61 20.30
N TRP A 234 -24.40 19.97 21.45
CA TRP A 234 -25.10 18.68 21.54
C TRP A 234 -26.49 18.75 20.91
N VAL A 235 -27.28 19.80 21.18
CA VAL A 235 -28.60 19.99 20.57
C VAL A 235 -28.48 20.15 19.05
N GLY A 236 -27.47 20.89 18.58
CA GLY A 236 -27.17 21.02 17.14
C GLY A 236 -26.87 19.66 16.51
N ASN A 237 -25.97 18.91 17.13
CA ASN A 237 -25.55 17.58 16.71
C ASN A 237 -26.73 16.58 16.72
N TYR A 238 -27.52 16.53 17.80
CA TYR A 238 -28.69 15.66 17.95
C TYR A 238 -29.73 15.89 16.85
N ASN A 239 -29.98 17.16 16.49
CA ASN A 239 -30.92 17.49 15.42
C ASN A 239 -30.36 17.22 14.02
N ALA A 240 -29.03 17.21 13.87
CA ALA A 240 -28.36 16.82 12.64
C ALA A 240 -28.32 15.28 12.44
N GLY A 241 -28.41 14.53 13.54
CA GLY A 241 -28.26 13.07 13.54
C GLY A 241 -26.80 12.60 13.43
N CYS A 242 -26.59 11.30 13.30
CA CYS A 242 -25.31 10.76 12.82
C CYS A 242 -25.35 10.76 11.29
N ASN A 243 -24.40 11.44 10.64
CA ASN A 243 -24.15 11.30 9.21
C ASN A 243 -22.70 10.88 9.02
#